data_AF-A0A9D6E197-F1
#
_entry.id   AF-A0A9D6E197-F1
#
_cell.length_a   1.000
_cell.length_b   1.000
_cell.length_c   1.000
_cell.angle_alpha   90.00
_cell.angle_beta   90.00
_cell.angle_gamma   90.00
#
_symmetry.space_group_name_H-M   'P 1'
#
loop_
_entity.id
_entity.type
_entity.pdbx_description
1 polymer ?
#
loop_
_entity_poly.entity_id
_entity_poly.type
_entity_poly.pdbx_seq_one_letter_code
_entity_poly.pdbx_strand_id
1 'polypeptide(L)'
;NEGSWEQRRFYTADFMEQPPESIAERFIALLSKDNIASGSAVKNAEDLYQSRQKKAVLRDALPKAWHKLISDPDDLLVDLLIETTEKLSGFRPEVEDVAKFLYGVSHPVDLVSRTPRPTAPPPVYQTPNLRVAAPSTDGYTNKQIVACTLLGRTHHPRNWRDLIVTVSEEMYRSHPAEFDRALRLRGSKMAYFSLRGNELSQPSRILDSKYFVETKLNSNSIVRRCHELLSLFGYADSDLSIEAR
;
A
#
# COMPACT_ATOMS: atom_id res chain seq x y z
N ASN A 1 -5.99 22.36 -31.71
CA ASN A 1 -5.70 20.93 -31.94
C ASN A 1 -6.98 20.13 -31.84
N GLU A 2 -7.61 19.84 -32.98
CA GLU A 2 -8.74 18.92 -33.01
C GLU A 2 -8.23 17.50 -32.79
N GLY A 3 -8.77 16.79 -31.79
CA GLY A 3 -8.39 15.39 -31.50
C GLY A 3 -8.69 14.45 -32.67
N SER A 4 -8.09 13.26 -32.67
CA SER A 4 -8.31 12.27 -33.72
C SER A 4 -9.80 11.94 -33.85
N TRP A 5 -10.24 11.50 -35.04
CA TRP A 5 -11.62 11.03 -35.24
C TRP A 5 -12.06 10.02 -34.17
N GLU A 6 -11.17 9.09 -33.81
CA GLU A 6 -11.42 8.08 -32.78
C GLU A 6 -11.60 8.70 -31.39
N GLN A 7 -10.84 9.76 -31.08
CA GLN A 7 -10.95 10.52 -29.84
C GLN A 7 -12.21 11.40 -29.78
N ARG A 8 -12.86 11.68 -30.92
CA ARG A 8 -14.13 12.43 -31.00
C ARG A 8 -15.37 11.53 -31.05
N ARG A 9 -15.20 10.23 -31.25
CA ARG A 9 -16.31 9.26 -31.33
C ARG A 9 -16.94 9.00 -29.96
N PHE A 10 -18.15 9.50 -29.74
CA PHE A 10 -18.88 9.34 -28.48
C PHE A 10 -19.91 8.20 -28.46
N TYR A 11 -20.36 7.73 -29.63
CA TYR A 11 -21.30 6.61 -29.76
C TYR A 11 -20.98 5.74 -30.98
N THR A 12 -21.31 4.45 -30.90
CA THR A 12 -21.22 3.50 -32.00
C THR A 12 -22.42 2.57 -31.87
N ALA A 13 -23.30 2.60 -32.87
CA ALA A 13 -24.43 1.70 -32.96
C ALA A 13 -23.96 0.39 -33.59
N ASP A 14 -24.22 -0.72 -32.92
CA ASP A 14 -24.05 -2.06 -33.48
C ASP A 14 -25.42 -2.66 -33.70
N PHE A 15 -25.83 -2.75 -34.97
CA PHE A 15 -27.16 -3.21 -35.36
C PHE A 15 -27.36 -4.73 -35.20
N MET A 16 -26.28 -5.47 -34.95
CA MET A 16 -26.33 -6.92 -34.76
C MET A 16 -26.39 -7.28 -33.28
N GLU A 17 -25.70 -6.54 -32.43
CA GLU A 17 -25.61 -6.81 -30.99
C GLU A 17 -26.57 -5.99 -30.12
N GLN A 18 -27.00 -4.79 -30.57
CA GLN A 18 -27.83 -3.89 -29.76
C GLN A 18 -29.33 -4.01 -30.12
N PRO A 19 -30.25 -3.95 -29.14
CA PRO A 19 -31.68 -3.92 -29.41
C PRO A 19 -32.09 -2.74 -30.30
N PRO A 20 -32.96 -2.94 -31.30
CA PRO A 20 -33.42 -1.87 -32.21
C PRO A 20 -34.00 -0.66 -31.47
N GLU A 21 -34.72 -0.88 -30.38
CA GLU A 21 -35.34 0.15 -29.55
C GLU A 21 -34.28 1.07 -28.93
N SER A 22 -33.19 0.50 -28.41
CA SER A 22 -32.08 1.26 -27.82
C SER A 22 -31.31 2.08 -28.85
N ILE A 23 -31.17 1.58 -30.08
CA ILE A 23 -30.56 2.33 -31.20
C ILE A 23 -31.49 3.47 -31.62
N ALA A 24 -32.80 3.21 -31.73
CA ALA A 24 -33.79 4.21 -32.09
C ALA A 24 -33.85 5.36 -31.06
N GLU A 25 -33.85 5.06 -29.76
CA GLU A 25 -33.76 6.06 -28.71
C GLU A 25 -32.51 6.93 -28.83
N ARG A 26 -31.36 6.32 -29.16
CA ARG A 26 -30.11 7.06 -29.38
C ARG A 26 -30.18 7.95 -30.61
N PHE A 27 -30.82 7.50 -31.69
CA PHE A 27 -31.02 8.33 -32.87
C PHE A 27 -31.98 9.48 -32.61
N ILE A 28 -33.07 9.26 -31.87
CA ILE A 28 -33.97 10.34 -31.47
C ILE A 28 -33.21 11.35 -30.61
N ALA A 29 -32.44 10.90 -29.62
CA ALA A 29 -31.70 11.78 -28.72
C ALA A 29 -30.63 12.64 -29.43
N LEU A 30 -30.00 12.10 -30.48
CA LEU A 30 -28.86 12.72 -31.15
C LEU A 30 -29.18 13.39 -32.50
N LEU A 31 -30.22 12.93 -33.20
CA LEU A 31 -30.51 13.29 -34.59
C LEU A 31 -31.94 13.82 -34.82
N SER A 32 -32.84 13.81 -33.82
CA SER A 32 -34.18 14.36 -34.04
C SER A 32 -34.14 15.86 -34.27
N LYS A 33 -34.99 16.34 -35.18
CA LYS A 33 -35.08 17.77 -35.53
C LYS A 33 -35.29 18.65 -34.31
N ASP A 34 -36.18 18.23 -33.39
CA ASP A 34 -36.51 18.99 -32.18
C ASP A 34 -35.32 19.07 -31.21
N ASN A 35 -34.56 17.98 -31.06
CA ASN A 35 -33.37 17.97 -30.21
C ASN A 35 -32.22 18.77 -30.84
N ILE A 36 -32.11 18.80 -32.16
CA ILE A 36 -31.12 19.64 -32.86
C ILE A 36 -31.50 21.12 -32.73
N ALA A 37 -32.75 21.47 -33.01
CA ALA A 37 -33.22 22.86 -32.96
C ALA A 37 -33.17 23.45 -31.55
N SER A 38 -33.40 22.63 -30.51
CA SER A 38 -33.30 23.05 -29.11
C SER A 38 -31.87 23.02 -28.54
N GLY A 39 -30.89 22.46 -29.27
CA GLY A 39 -29.52 22.24 -28.76
C GLY A 39 -29.36 21.04 -27.84
N SER A 40 -30.45 20.35 -27.49
CA SER A 40 -30.44 19.13 -26.66
C SER A 40 -29.58 18.01 -27.25
N ALA A 41 -29.51 17.90 -28.57
CA ALA A 41 -28.70 16.90 -29.26
C ALA A 41 -27.19 17.04 -28.95
N VAL A 42 -26.69 18.27 -28.87
CA VAL A 42 -25.28 18.56 -28.54
C VAL A 42 -25.01 18.19 -27.09
N LYS A 43 -25.89 18.61 -26.17
CA LYS A 43 -25.78 18.25 -24.75
C LYS A 43 -25.77 16.73 -24.53
N ASN A 44 -26.67 16.02 -25.20
CA ASN A 44 -26.74 14.55 -25.15
C ASN A 44 -25.46 13.89 -25.67
N ALA A 45 -24.85 14.44 -26.73
CA ALA A 45 -23.59 13.98 -27.27
C ALA A 45 -22.41 14.24 -26.32
N GLU A 46 -22.37 15.41 -25.69
CA GLU A 46 -21.38 15.78 -24.67
C GLU A 46 -21.47 14.87 -23.44
N ASP A 47 -22.66 14.63 -22.92
CA ASP A 47 -22.88 13.74 -21.78
C ASP A 47 -22.41 12.30 -22.08
N LEU A 48 -22.71 11.80 -23.30
CA LEU A 48 -22.21 10.51 -23.77
C LEU A 48 -20.68 10.47 -23.86
N TYR A 49 -20.10 11.54 -24.41
CA TYR A 49 -18.66 11.67 -24.56
C TYR A 49 -17.95 11.67 -23.20
N GLN A 50 -18.41 12.50 -22.27
CA GLN A 50 -17.85 12.61 -20.92
C GLN A 50 -18.01 11.29 -20.15
N SER A 51 -19.17 10.63 -20.26
CA SER A 51 -19.40 9.33 -19.62
C SER A 51 -18.44 8.26 -20.15
N ARG A 52 -18.22 8.21 -21.47
CA ARG A 52 -17.25 7.29 -22.10
C ARG A 52 -15.82 7.62 -21.68
N GLN A 53 -15.43 8.89 -21.70
CA GLN A 53 -14.11 9.32 -21.24
C GLN A 53 -13.88 8.93 -19.78
N LYS A 54 -14.85 9.21 -18.89
CA LYS A 54 -14.80 8.81 -17.48
C LYS A 54 -14.62 7.30 -17.33
N LYS A 55 -15.41 6.49 -18.05
CA LYS A 55 -15.27 5.02 -18.04
C LYS A 55 -13.90 4.57 -18.54
N ALA A 56 -13.37 5.19 -19.60
CA ALA A 56 -12.06 4.86 -20.15
C ALA A 56 -10.93 5.19 -19.17
N VAL A 57 -10.97 6.37 -18.54
CA VAL A 57 -10.01 6.79 -17.51
C VAL A 57 -10.08 5.86 -16.30
N LEU A 58 -11.29 5.53 -15.81
CA LEU A 58 -11.45 4.60 -14.70
C LEU A 58 -10.95 3.19 -15.03
N ARG A 59 -11.19 2.70 -16.25
CA ARG A 59 -10.68 1.39 -16.71
C ARG A 59 -9.16 1.31 -16.69
N ASP A 60 -8.47 2.42 -16.96
CA ASP A 60 -7.01 2.50 -16.89
C ASP A 60 -6.50 2.74 -15.45
N ALA A 61 -7.23 3.53 -14.65
CA ALA A 61 -6.84 3.88 -13.29
C ALA A 61 -7.05 2.74 -12.28
N LEU A 62 -8.11 1.94 -12.42
CA LEU A 62 -8.45 0.87 -11.47
C LEU A 62 -7.34 -0.19 -11.34
N PRO A 63 -6.79 -0.77 -12.42
CA PRO A 63 -5.68 -1.72 -12.31
C PRO A 63 -4.45 -1.11 -11.64
N LYS A 64 -4.14 0.16 -11.93
CA LYS A 64 -3.03 0.89 -11.30
C LYS A 64 -3.26 1.10 -9.81
N ALA A 65 -4.48 1.47 -9.42
CA ALA A 65 -4.86 1.62 -8.02
C ALA A 65 -4.77 0.28 -7.28
N TRP A 66 -5.25 -0.82 -7.88
CA TRP A 66 -5.12 -2.16 -7.33
C TRP A 66 -3.65 -2.56 -7.14
N HIS A 67 -2.82 -2.39 -8.17
CA HIS A 67 -1.40 -2.70 -8.10
C HIS A 67 -0.67 -1.89 -7.01
N LYS A 68 -1.03 -0.61 -6.87
CA LYS A 68 -0.50 0.24 -5.80
C LYS A 68 -0.89 -0.28 -4.40
N LEU A 69 -2.15 -0.65 -4.20
CA LEU A 69 -2.65 -1.17 -2.93
C LEU A 69 -1.96 -2.48 -2.51
N ILE A 70 -1.70 -3.39 -3.44
CA ILE A 70 -1.05 -4.67 -3.11
C ILE A 70 0.47 -4.58 -2.97
N SER A 71 1.09 -3.54 -3.56
CA SER A 71 2.56 -3.36 -3.52
C SER A 71 3.02 -2.68 -2.23
N ASP A 72 2.25 -1.72 -1.72
CA ASP A 72 2.45 -1.10 -0.42
C ASP A 72 1.14 -1.15 0.39
N PRO A 73 0.79 -2.33 0.93
CA PRO A 73 -0.47 -2.50 1.63
C PRO A 73 -0.44 -1.74 2.96
N ASP A 74 -1.50 -0.96 3.18
CA ASP A 74 -1.75 -0.33 4.47
C ASP A 74 -2.29 -1.34 5.50
N ASP A 75 -2.28 -0.94 6.77
CA ASP A 75 -2.75 -1.79 7.87
C ASP A 75 -4.22 -2.19 7.68
N LEU A 76 -5.02 -1.30 7.07
CA LEU A 76 -6.45 -1.54 6.86
C LEU A 76 -6.70 -2.69 5.88
N LEU A 77 -5.96 -2.74 4.78
CA LEU A 77 -6.07 -3.83 3.80
C LEU A 77 -5.62 -5.15 4.42
N VAL A 78 -4.53 -5.14 5.20
CA VAL A 78 -4.04 -6.32 5.90
C VAL A 78 -5.08 -6.81 6.92
N ASP A 79 -5.64 -5.92 7.73
CA ASP A 79 -6.69 -6.25 8.71
C ASP A 79 -7.94 -6.82 8.02
N LEU A 80 -8.37 -6.21 6.92
CA LEU A 80 -9.54 -6.66 6.16
C LEU A 80 -9.35 -8.09 5.63
N LEU A 81 -8.14 -8.41 5.16
CA LEU A 81 -7.80 -9.75 4.68
C LEU A 81 -7.71 -10.75 5.82
N ILE A 82 -7.18 -10.37 6.98
CA ILE A 82 -7.17 -11.22 8.18
C ILE A 82 -8.60 -11.55 8.61
N GLU A 83 -9.46 -10.54 8.78
CA GLU A 83 -10.86 -10.70 9.17
C GLU A 83 -11.63 -11.57 8.17
N THR A 84 -11.43 -11.33 6.87
CA THR A 84 -12.12 -12.09 5.81
C THR A 84 -11.64 -13.54 5.76
N THR A 85 -10.34 -13.78 5.89
CA THR A 85 -9.75 -15.13 5.87
C THR A 85 -10.16 -15.94 7.10
N GLU A 86 -10.21 -15.31 8.27
CA GLU A 86 -10.72 -15.95 9.49
C GLU A 86 -12.19 -16.35 9.34
N LYS A 87 -13.02 -15.47 8.77
CA LYS A 87 -14.43 -15.77 8.53
C LYS A 87 -14.65 -16.93 7.56
N LEU A 88 -13.77 -17.07 6.56
CA LEU A 88 -13.86 -18.13 5.54
C LEU A 88 -13.26 -19.46 6.00
N SER A 89 -12.12 -19.43 6.69
CA SER A 89 -11.35 -20.62 7.05
C SER A 89 -11.55 -21.09 8.49
N GLY A 90 -12.06 -20.22 9.36
CA GLY A 90 -12.09 -20.41 10.81
C GLY A 90 -10.75 -20.19 11.52
N PHE A 91 -9.68 -19.90 10.77
CA PHE A 91 -8.34 -19.67 11.30
C PHE A 91 -7.89 -18.24 11.02
N ARG A 92 -7.42 -17.56 12.07
CA ARG A 92 -6.88 -16.19 11.94
C ARG A 92 -5.44 -16.25 11.42
N PRO A 93 -5.15 -15.74 10.21
CA PRO A 93 -3.78 -15.70 9.70
C PRO A 93 -2.93 -14.67 10.43
N GLU A 94 -1.61 -14.85 10.43
CA GLU A 94 -0.68 -13.85 10.95
C GLU A 94 -0.48 -12.70 9.94
N VAL A 95 -0.16 -11.51 10.46
CA VAL A 95 0.08 -10.30 9.65
C VAL A 95 1.16 -10.55 8.59
N GLU A 96 2.19 -11.30 8.96
CA GLU A 96 3.31 -11.64 8.08
C GLU A 96 2.88 -12.56 6.93
N ASP A 97 1.96 -13.50 7.17
CA ASP A 97 1.48 -14.42 6.14
C ASP A 97 0.63 -13.69 5.09
N VAL A 98 -0.19 -12.74 5.53
CA VAL A 98 -0.98 -11.87 4.64
C VAL A 98 -0.07 -10.95 3.83
N ALA A 99 0.95 -10.35 4.45
CA ALA A 99 1.92 -9.50 3.76
C ALA A 99 2.71 -10.29 2.69
N LYS A 100 3.13 -11.52 3.02
CA LYS A 100 3.78 -12.44 2.07
C LYS A 100 2.89 -12.80 0.90
N PHE A 101 1.63 -13.11 1.17
CA PHE A 101 0.65 -13.42 0.14
C PHE A 101 0.48 -12.22 -0.82
N LEU A 102 0.27 -11.02 -0.29
CA LEU A 102 0.12 -9.80 -1.10
C LEU A 102 1.35 -9.51 -1.96
N TYR A 103 2.55 -9.73 -1.40
CA TYR A 103 3.79 -9.59 -2.14
C TYR A 103 3.88 -10.57 -3.31
N GLY A 104 3.52 -11.85 -3.09
CA GLY A 104 3.49 -12.87 -4.15
C GLY A 104 2.45 -12.59 -5.24
N VAL A 105 1.34 -11.93 -4.90
CA VAL A 105 0.34 -11.47 -5.89
C VAL A 105 0.86 -10.28 -6.70
N SER A 106 1.62 -9.36 -6.07
CA SER A 106 2.22 -8.22 -6.78
C SER A 106 3.40 -8.63 -7.67
N HIS A 107 4.16 -9.64 -7.23
CA HIS A 107 5.29 -10.21 -7.95
C HIS A 107 4.99 -11.67 -8.30
N PRO A 108 4.20 -11.94 -9.35
CA PRO A 108 4.03 -13.29 -9.85
C PRO A 108 5.37 -13.77 -10.40
N VAL A 109 6.21 -14.31 -9.53
CA VAL A 109 7.32 -15.17 -9.93
C VAL A 109 6.65 -16.43 -10.43
N ASP A 110 6.95 -16.84 -11.67
CA ASP A 110 6.54 -18.12 -12.24
C ASP A 110 6.93 -19.25 -11.27
N LEU A 111 6.03 -19.58 -10.36
CA LEU A 111 6.08 -20.74 -9.47
C LEU A 111 5.67 -21.98 -10.27
N VAL A 112 6.34 -22.19 -11.41
CA VAL A 112 6.41 -23.51 -12.02
C VAL A 112 7.37 -24.33 -11.15
N SER A 113 6.77 -25.05 -10.20
CA SER A 113 7.20 -26.34 -9.71
C SER A 113 8.71 -26.52 -9.48
N ARG A 114 9.23 -26.04 -8.36
CA ARG A 114 10.48 -26.58 -7.80
C ARG A 114 10.15 -27.76 -6.90
N THR A 115 10.15 -28.96 -7.46
CA THR A 115 10.39 -30.18 -6.68
C THR A 115 11.82 -30.15 -6.13
N PRO A 116 12.06 -30.61 -4.89
CA PRO A 116 13.41 -30.62 -4.32
C PRO A 116 14.21 -31.76 -4.94
N ARG A 117 15.37 -31.45 -5.55
CA ARG A 117 16.39 -32.46 -5.89
C ARG A 117 17.56 -32.35 -4.89
N PRO A 118 18.11 -33.47 -4.39
CA PRO A 118 19.02 -33.44 -3.24
C PRO A 118 20.44 -32.97 -3.59
N THR A 119 20.97 -32.10 -2.72
CA THR A 119 22.36 -31.92 -2.24
C THR A 119 23.58 -32.19 -3.14
N ALA A 120 24.42 -31.16 -3.31
CA ALA A 120 25.88 -31.26 -3.28
C ALA A 120 26.52 -29.93 -2.77
N PRO A 121 27.67 -29.96 -2.05
CA PRO A 121 28.21 -28.82 -1.27
C PRO A 121 29.09 -27.85 -2.10
N PRO A 122 29.45 -26.66 -1.55
CA PRO A 122 29.94 -25.51 -2.33
C PRO A 122 31.47 -25.41 -2.41
N PRO A 123 32.02 -24.56 -3.30
CA PRO A 123 33.29 -23.90 -3.04
C PRO A 123 33.14 -22.39 -2.80
N VAL A 124 33.93 -21.94 -1.84
CA VAL A 124 34.19 -20.59 -1.33
C VAL A 124 34.93 -19.74 -2.38
N TYR A 125 34.67 -18.42 -2.47
CA TYR A 125 35.70 -17.34 -2.54
C TYR A 125 35.07 -15.90 -2.54
N GLN A 126 35.27 -15.24 -1.39
CA GLN A 126 35.52 -13.82 -1.01
C GLN A 126 35.27 -12.59 -1.94
N THR A 127 34.45 -11.66 -1.40
CA THR A 127 34.54 -10.16 -1.23
C THR A 127 34.87 -9.21 -2.41
N PRO A 128 34.71 -7.87 -2.22
CA PRO A 128 33.55 -7.10 -1.76
C PRO A 128 33.16 -6.04 -2.81
N ASN A 129 31.89 -5.69 -2.96
CA ASN A 129 31.53 -4.48 -3.70
C ASN A 129 30.61 -3.61 -2.85
N LEU A 130 31.22 -2.58 -2.26
CA LEU A 130 30.56 -1.36 -1.81
C LEU A 130 29.76 -0.80 -2.99
N ARG A 131 28.45 -1.01 -2.96
CA ARG A 131 27.53 -0.24 -3.79
C ARG A 131 26.58 0.48 -2.86
N VAL A 132 26.83 1.77 -2.74
CA VAL A 132 25.87 2.78 -2.30
C VAL A 132 24.59 2.55 -3.11
N ALA A 133 23.58 1.97 -2.49
CA ALA A 133 22.27 1.82 -3.11
C ALA A 133 21.45 3.05 -2.72
N ALA A 134 21.19 3.89 -3.73
CA ALA A 134 20.07 4.83 -3.72
C ALA A 134 18.77 4.10 -3.32
N PRO A 135 17.77 4.79 -2.75
CA PRO A 135 16.60 4.15 -2.16
C PRO A 135 15.81 3.43 -3.25
N SER A 136 15.89 2.11 -3.27
CA SER A 136 15.05 1.27 -4.11
C SER A 136 13.61 1.43 -3.64
N THR A 137 12.70 1.75 -4.56
CA THR A 137 11.24 1.71 -4.39
C THR A 137 10.66 0.32 -4.10
N ASP A 138 11.51 -0.67 -3.80
CA ASP A 138 11.09 -1.94 -3.23
C ASP A 138 10.96 -1.78 -1.72
N GLY A 139 9.74 -1.94 -1.22
CA GLY A 139 9.45 -1.97 0.21
C GLY A 139 10.24 -3.05 0.98
N TYR A 140 9.91 -3.20 2.25
CA TYR A 140 10.58 -4.06 3.22
C TYR A 140 9.94 -5.45 3.36
N THR A 141 8.93 -5.77 2.55
CA THR A 141 8.27 -7.07 2.58
C THR A 141 9.26 -8.19 2.21
N ASN A 142 9.24 -9.30 2.94
CA ASN A 142 10.19 -10.42 2.79
C ASN A 142 11.67 -10.11 3.03
N LYS A 143 12.02 -8.90 3.47
CA LYS A 143 13.39 -8.53 3.83
C LYS A 143 13.65 -8.73 5.32
N GLN A 144 14.89 -9.02 5.68
CA GLN A 144 15.39 -8.98 7.04
C GLN A 144 16.11 -7.65 7.28
N ILE A 145 15.80 -7.00 8.39
CA ILE A 145 16.57 -5.83 8.84
C ILE A 145 17.97 -6.25 9.28
N VAL A 146 18.97 -5.44 8.92
CA VAL A 146 20.38 -5.64 9.24
C VAL A 146 20.85 -4.60 10.27
N ALA A 147 20.58 -3.33 9.98
CA ALA A 147 20.97 -2.21 10.82
C ALA A 147 20.02 -1.02 10.60
N CYS A 148 19.97 -0.12 11.56
CA CYS A 148 19.42 1.22 11.35
C CYS A 148 20.36 2.28 11.93
N THR A 149 20.42 3.44 11.29
CA THR A 149 21.10 4.62 11.82
C THR A 149 20.05 5.65 12.18
N LEU A 150 19.96 5.99 13.45
CA LEU A 150 18.98 6.92 14.02
C LEU A 150 19.73 8.06 14.69
N LEU A 151 19.50 9.31 14.24
CA LEU A 151 20.14 10.51 14.79
C LEU A 151 21.69 10.38 14.87
N GLY A 152 22.28 9.76 13.84
CA GLY A 152 23.72 9.51 13.75
C GLY A 152 24.25 8.33 14.59
N ARG A 153 23.40 7.62 15.33
CA ARG A 153 23.75 6.40 16.08
C ARG A 153 23.30 5.15 15.33
N THR A 154 24.20 4.19 15.17
CA THR A 154 23.87 2.90 14.53
C THR A 154 23.39 1.87 15.55
N HIS A 155 22.26 1.24 15.28
CA HIS A 155 21.63 0.18 16.05
C HIS A 155 21.47 -1.08 15.19
N HIS A 156 21.46 -2.25 15.84
CA HIS A 156 21.34 -3.55 15.18
C HIS A 156 20.10 -4.30 15.69
N PRO A 157 18.90 -3.88 15.27
CA PRO A 157 17.65 -4.52 15.69
C PRO A 157 17.59 -5.96 15.17
N ARG A 158 17.11 -6.88 16.01
CA ARG A 158 17.04 -8.32 15.67
C ARG A 158 15.98 -8.64 14.62
N ASN A 159 14.95 -7.80 14.53
CA ASN A 159 13.83 -7.93 13.61
C ASN A 159 13.09 -6.58 13.49
N TRP A 160 12.10 -6.50 12.61
CA TRP A 160 11.31 -5.28 12.40
C TRP A 160 10.59 -4.79 13.67
N ARG A 161 10.16 -5.67 14.57
CA ARG A 161 9.52 -5.27 15.84
C ARG A 161 10.51 -4.54 16.76
N ASP A 162 11.74 -5.02 16.78
CA ASP A 162 12.84 -4.43 17.54
C ASP A 162 13.21 -3.02 17.01
N LEU A 163 13.03 -2.78 15.71
CA LEU A 163 13.22 -1.45 15.11
C LEU A 163 12.25 -0.42 15.72
N ILE A 164 10.93 -0.69 15.70
CA ILE A 164 9.96 0.29 16.20
C ILE A 164 10.10 0.51 17.70
N VAL A 165 10.47 -0.53 18.45
CA VAL A 165 10.82 -0.38 19.88
C VAL A 165 12.03 0.53 20.03
N THR A 166 13.14 0.24 19.35
CA THR A 166 14.38 1.05 19.42
C THR A 166 14.12 2.53 19.10
N VAL A 167 13.39 2.81 18.01
CA VAL A 167 13.04 4.19 17.63
C VAL A 167 12.16 4.84 18.69
N SER A 168 11.17 4.12 19.22
CA SER A 168 10.28 4.65 20.26
C SER A 168 11.01 4.96 21.56
N GLU A 169 11.93 4.10 21.99
CA GLU A 169 12.76 4.31 23.17
C GLU A 169 13.67 5.53 23.01
N GLU A 170 14.24 5.73 21.82
CA GLU A 170 15.09 6.86 21.54
C GLU A 170 14.31 8.19 21.52
N MET A 171 13.12 8.18 20.94
CA MET A 171 12.21 9.34 20.96
C MET A 171 11.76 9.66 22.40
N TYR A 172 11.45 8.64 23.21
CA TYR A 172 11.11 8.84 24.62
C TYR A 172 12.29 9.38 25.43
N ARG A 173 13.51 8.85 25.21
CA ARG A 173 14.73 9.30 25.89
C ARG A 173 15.04 10.77 25.59
N SER A 174 14.81 11.20 24.36
CA SER A 174 15.07 12.57 23.93
C SER A 174 13.95 13.54 24.34
N HIS A 175 12.70 13.08 24.37
CA HIS A 175 11.51 13.93 24.59
C HIS A 175 10.53 13.36 25.63
N PRO A 176 10.96 13.05 26.87
CA PRO A 176 10.13 12.32 27.82
C PRO A 176 8.86 13.09 28.24
N ALA A 177 8.95 14.41 28.34
CA ALA A 177 7.82 15.28 28.73
C ALA A 177 6.78 15.45 27.62
N GLU A 178 7.17 15.28 26.36
CA GLU A 178 6.30 15.48 25.20
C GLU A 178 5.84 14.16 24.57
N PHE A 179 6.25 13.02 25.11
CA PHE A 179 6.01 11.73 24.48
C PHE A 179 4.53 11.34 24.38
N ASP A 180 3.64 11.96 25.17
CA ASP A 180 2.19 11.84 25.00
C ASP A 180 1.71 12.19 23.57
N ARG A 181 2.49 12.97 22.81
CA ARG A 181 2.22 13.23 21.39
C ARG A 181 2.13 11.94 20.58
N ALA A 182 2.94 10.92 20.88
CA ALA A 182 2.95 9.63 20.17
C ALA A 182 1.58 8.94 20.20
N LEU A 183 0.76 9.16 21.22
CA LEU A 183 -0.62 8.65 21.33
C LEU A 183 -1.55 9.17 20.24
N ARG A 184 -1.17 10.24 19.53
CA ARG A 184 -1.90 10.78 18.37
C ARG A 184 -1.71 9.91 17.12
N LEU A 185 -0.65 9.10 17.06
CA LEU A 185 -0.43 8.16 15.98
C LEU A 185 -1.33 6.94 16.19
N ARG A 186 -2.36 6.85 15.36
CA ARG A 186 -3.36 5.78 15.40
C ARG A 186 -3.89 5.47 14.00
N GLY A 187 -4.15 4.21 13.75
CA GLY A 187 -4.93 3.77 12.60
C GLY A 187 -6.43 3.98 12.83
N SER A 188 -7.23 3.57 11.85
CA SER A 188 -8.70 3.67 11.91
C SER A 188 -9.30 2.82 13.03
N LYS A 189 -8.76 1.61 13.23
CA LYS A 189 -9.22 0.66 14.25
C LYS A 189 -8.21 0.41 15.39
N MET A 190 -6.92 0.65 15.17
CA MET A 190 -5.85 0.26 16.12
C MET A 190 -4.99 1.45 16.53
N ALA A 191 -4.70 1.56 17.84
CA ALA A 191 -3.70 2.50 18.34
C ALA A 191 -2.30 1.95 18.06
N TYR A 192 -1.34 2.81 17.69
CA TYR A 192 0.06 2.39 17.56
C TYR A 192 0.83 2.56 18.87
N PHE A 193 0.41 3.55 19.67
CA PHE A 193 0.92 3.81 21.00
C PHE A 193 -0.23 3.88 21.99
N SER A 194 -0.05 3.32 23.18
CA SER A 194 -1.04 3.40 24.25
C SER A 194 -0.39 3.52 25.63
N LEU A 195 -1.15 4.03 26.59
CA LEU A 195 -0.83 3.99 28.02
C LEU A 195 -1.16 2.63 28.65
N ARG A 196 -1.90 1.77 27.94
CA ARG A 196 -2.37 0.47 28.42
C ARG A 196 -2.08 -0.60 27.39
N GLY A 197 -1.28 -1.59 27.77
CA GLY A 197 -0.89 -2.67 26.86
C GLY A 197 -2.07 -3.49 26.32
N ASN A 198 -3.20 -3.56 27.03
CA ASN A 198 -4.38 -4.31 26.59
C ASN A 198 -5.20 -3.63 25.47
N GLU A 199 -4.86 -2.38 25.12
CA GLU A 199 -5.43 -1.70 23.94
C GLU A 199 -4.68 -2.07 22.65
N LEU A 200 -3.57 -2.81 22.76
CA LEU A 200 -2.71 -3.22 21.67
C LEU A 200 -2.76 -4.75 21.50
N SER A 201 -2.54 -5.23 20.29
CA SER A 201 -2.50 -6.66 19.97
C SER A 201 -1.23 -7.34 20.45
N GLN A 202 -0.05 -6.75 20.19
CA GLN A 202 1.24 -7.21 20.75
C GLN A 202 2.01 -6.02 21.34
N PRO A 203 1.66 -5.60 22.56
CA PRO A 203 2.31 -4.47 23.21
C PRO A 203 3.77 -4.77 23.56
N SER A 204 4.67 -3.84 23.25
CA SER A 204 6.00 -3.76 23.85
C SER A 204 6.11 -2.50 24.70
N ARG A 205 6.60 -2.63 25.93
CA ARG A 205 6.78 -1.48 26.83
C ARG A 205 8.02 -0.69 26.39
N ILE A 206 7.90 0.64 26.38
CA ILE A 206 8.99 1.54 26.00
C ILE A 206 9.81 1.85 27.26
N LEU A 207 10.98 1.23 27.42
CA LEU A 207 11.82 1.31 28.64
C LEU A 207 10.98 1.08 29.92
N ASP A 208 11.31 1.79 31.01
CA ASP A 208 10.57 1.78 32.27
C ASP A 208 9.38 2.76 32.28
N SER A 209 8.96 3.26 31.11
CA SER A 209 7.90 4.26 31.00
C SER A 209 6.50 3.66 31.17
N LYS A 210 5.47 4.53 31.14
CA LYS A 210 4.05 4.13 31.11
C LYS A 210 3.54 3.79 29.69
N TYR A 211 4.37 3.96 28.66
CA TYR A 211 3.96 3.84 27.26
C TYR A 211 4.24 2.45 26.70
N PHE A 212 3.36 2.02 25.81
CA PHE A 212 3.48 0.80 25.03
C PHE A 212 3.40 1.13 23.54
N VAL A 213 4.11 0.34 22.73
CA VAL A 213 4.07 0.40 21.27
C VAL A 213 3.56 -0.93 20.70
N GLU A 214 2.74 -0.87 19.65
CA GLU A 214 2.28 -2.04 18.90
C GLU A 214 3.43 -2.64 18.10
N THR A 215 3.57 -3.97 18.17
CA THR A 215 4.60 -4.70 17.43
C THR A 215 4.03 -5.71 16.43
N LYS A 216 2.71 -5.92 16.41
CA LYS A 216 2.00 -6.74 15.42
C LYS A 216 1.67 -5.93 14.16
N LEU A 217 2.71 -5.50 13.46
CA LEU A 217 2.64 -4.74 12.21
C LEU A 217 3.53 -5.38 11.14
N ASN A 218 3.21 -5.18 9.86
CA ASN A 218 4.10 -5.59 8.77
C ASN A 218 5.33 -4.66 8.68
N SER A 219 6.40 -5.11 8.01
CA SER A 219 7.67 -4.37 7.94
C SER A 219 7.55 -2.97 7.33
N ASN A 220 6.76 -2.77 6.27
CA ASN A 220 6.54 -1.45 5.68
C ASN A 220 5.82 -0.52 6.65
N SER A 221 4.77 -1.02 7.32
CA SER A 221 4.04 -0.25 8.32
C SER A 221 4.95 0.14 9.48
N ILE A 222 5.78 -0.78 9.98
CA ILE A 222 6.77 -0.50 11.03
C ILE A 222 7.68 0.67 10.60
N VAL A 223 8.27 0.62 9.41
CA VAL A 223 9.15 1.70 8.92
C VAL A 223 8.40 3.02 8.80
N ARG A 224 7.19 2.99 8.20
CA ARG A 224 6.34 4.17 8.07
C ARG A 224 6.03 4.81 9.43
N ARG A 225 5.65 4.00 10.43
CA ARG A 225 5.38 4.47 11.80
C ARG A 225 6.63 5.07 12.46
N CYS A 226 7.81 4.51 12.21
CA CYS A 226 9.05 5.10 12.71
C CYS A 226 9.25 6.52 12.16
N HIS A 227 9.12 6.72 10.84
CA HIS A 227 9.25 8.05 10.24
C HIS A 227 8.16 9.03 10.71
N GLU A 228 6.91 8.58 10.83
CA GLU A 228 5.83 9.41 11.39
C GLU A 228 6.11 9.82 12.85
N LEU A 229 6.67 8.93 13.66
CA LEU A 229 7.09 9.25 15.02
C LEU A 229 8.20 10.30 15.03
N LEU A 230 9.25 10.13 14.21
CA LEU A 230 10.33 11.12 14.08
C LEU A 230 9.78 12.49 13.67
N SER A 231 8.96 12.54 12.62
CA SER A 231 8.33 13.75 12.10
C SER A 231 7.48 14.45 13.16
N LEU A 232 6.79 13.68 14.00
CA LEU A 232 6.00 14.21 15.10
C LEU A 232 6.84 14.97 16.14
N PHE A 233 8.12 14.63 16.31
CA PHE A 233 9.07 15.36 17.18
C PHE A 233 9.96 16.35 16.42
N GLY A 234 9.70 16.57 15.13
CA GLY A 234 10.40 17.57 14.31
C GLY A 234 11.69 17.10 13.66
N TYR A 235 11.94 15.78 13.63
CA TYR A 235 13.09 15.21 12.92
C TYR A 235 12.78 14.99 11.44
N ALA A 236 13.81 15.03 10.61
CA ALA A 236 13.70 14.82 9.18
C ALA A 236 13.67 13.33 8.84
N ASP A 237 13.11 12.97 7.68
CA ASP A 237 13.13 11.58 7.20
C ASP A 237 14.55 11.01 7.08
N SER A 238 15.54 11.87 6.78
CA SER A 238 16.95 11.48 6.68
C SER A 238 17.61 11.12 8.02
N ASP A 239 16.96 11.46 9.15
CA ASP A 239 17.46 11.15 10.49
C ASP A 239 17.28 9.67 10.87
N LEU A 240 16.55 8.90 10.05
CA LEU A 240 16.44 7.45 10.14
C LEU A 240 16.82 6.82 8.79
N SER A 241 17.91 6.05 8.79
CA SER A 241 18.32 5.21 7.65
C SER A 241 18.23 3.75 8.03
N ILE A 242 17.72 2.90 7.13
CA ILE A 242 17.48 1.48 7.39
C ILE A 242 18.20 0.65 6.33
N GLU A 243 18.94 -0.36 6.77
CA GLU A 243 19.58 -1.36 5.92
C GLU A 243 18.83 -2.70 6.07
N ALA A 244 18.37 -3.27 4.95
CA ALA A 244 17.63 -4.54 4.92
C ALA A 244 18.05 -5.39 3.71
N ARG A 245 17.98 -6.72 3.87
CA ARG A 245 18.42 -7.72 2.90
C ARG A 245 17.39 -8.81 2.64
#